data_AF-A0A849V929-F1
#
_entry.id   AF-A0A849V929-F1
#
_cell.length_a   1.000
_cell.length_b   1.000
_cell.length_c   1.000
_cell.angle_alpha   90.00
_cell.angle_beta   90.00
_cell.angle_gamma   90.00
#
_symmetry.space_group_name_H-M   'P 1'
#
loop_
_entity.id
_entity.type
_entity.pdbx_description
1 polymer ?
#
loop_
_entity_poly.entity_id
_entity_poly.type
_entity_poly.pdbx_seq_one_letter_code
_entity_poly.pdbx_strand_id
1 'polypeptide(L)'
;MRNLVLISITCMLVACQVTSDKADVFVGPSNSKQQQFAPLDVLVQAHLNVCDNQSRSALTGYRGHQKLNAFFQVFCKERSTTTQLRLIAQLHQQEDWPQDYLNYFALLHQHTAKLRQYKLNNLALKKQTSAQQQALQDAELALEHLKQKLAQIEQQRLASPATLNNENSMLGVKP
;
A
#
# COMPACT_ATOMS: atom_id res chain seq x y z
N MET A 1 20.30 3.26 -71.41
CA MET A 1 19.94 1.85 -71.11
C MET A 1 21.22 1.05 -70.91
N ARG A 2 21.76 1.11 -69.70
CA ARG A 2 23.09 0.62 -69.31
C ARG A 2 23.00 0.43 -67.80
N ASN A 3 22.31 -0.64 -67.38
CA ASN A 3 22.19 -1.13 -65.99
C ASN A 3 21.27 -2.37 -65.92
N LEU A 4 21.55 -3.39 -66.74
CA LEU A 4 20.83 -4.67 -66.71
C LEU A 4 21.77 -5.88 -66.86
N VAL A 5 23.00 -5.75 -66.33
CA VAL A 5 24.04 -6.80 -66.37
C VAL A 5 24.58 -7.14 -64.96
N LEU A 6 24.06 -6.51 -63.91
CA LEU A 6 24.57 -6.68 -62.53
C LEU A 6 23.70 -7.59 -61.63
N ILE A 7 22.74 -8.33 -62.18
CA ILE A 7 21.82 -9.18 -61.41
C ILE A 7 21.78 -10.58 -62.03
N SER A 8 22.91 -11.30 -62.01
CA SER A 8 22.93 -12.72 -62.40
C SER A 8 24.22 -13.48 -61.99
N ILE A 9 24.97 -13.03 -60.98
CA ILE A 9 26.17 -13.74 -60.49
C ILE A 9 26.27 -13.69 -58.96
N THR A 10 25.19 -14.02 -58.24
CA THR A 10 25.26 -14.27 -56.79
C THR A 10 24.23 -15.29 -56.37
N CYS A 11 24.27 -16.48 -56.95
CA CYS A 11 23.65 -17.65 -56.34
C CYS A 11 24.27 -18.91 -56.94
N MET A 12 25.18 -19.53 -56.18
CA MET A 12 25.42 -20.98 -56.05
C MET A 12 26.87 -21.25 -55.65
N LEU A 13 27.02 -22.20 -54.70
CA LEU A 13 28.25 -22.85 -54.19
C LEU A 13 28.96 -22.08 -53.07
N VAL A 14 28.65 -22.27 -51.78
CA VAL A 14 28.69 -23.49 -50.93
C VAL A 14 30.09 -24.08 -50.76
N ALA A 15 30.60 -23.89 -49.53
CA ALA A 15 31.47 -24.76 -48.72
C ALA A 15 32.74 -25.36 -49.34
N CYS A 16 33.90 -24.88 -48.88
CA CYS A 16 34.95 -25.73 -48.29
C CYS A 16 36.04 -24.84 -47.68
N GLN A 17 36.15 -24.77 -46.35
CA GLN A 17 37.37 -24.31 -45.67
C GLN A 17 37.48 -25.09 -44.34
N VAL A 18 38.15 -26.23 -44.37
CA VAL A 18 38.65 -26.93 -43.18
C VAL A 18 40.17 -26.86 -43.22
N THR A 19 40.77 -26.09 -42.32
CA THR A 19 42.13 -26.25 -41.73
C THR A 19 42.15 -25.31 -40.51
N SER A 20 42.05 -25.81 -39.28
CA SER A 20 43.11 -26.35 -38.39
C SER A 20 44.02 -25.27 -37.78
N ASP A 21 43.96 -25.21 -36.44
CA ASP A 21 44.85 -24.60 -35.45
C ASP A 21 45.13 -23.10 -35.48
N LYS A 22 44.32 -22.36 -34.71
CA LYS A 22 44.82 -21.65 -33.51
C LYS A 22 43.78 -21.74 -32.40
N ALA A 23 44.19 -22.23 -31.23
CA ALA A 23 43.40 -22.15 -30.01
C ALA A 23 43.29 -20.68 -29.54
N ASP A 24 42.46 -19.89 -30.23
CA ASP A 24 41.92 -18.67 -29.66
C ASP A 24 40.73 -19.07 -28.78
N VAL A 25 40.91 -18.95 -27.48
CA VAL A 25 39.81 -18.97 -26.53
C VAL A 25 38.89 -17.81 -26.89
N PHE A 26 37.82 -18.11 -27.63
CA PHE A 26 36.72 -17.19 -27.84
C PHE A 26 36.06 -16.89 -26.49
N VAL A 27 36.49 -15.81 -25.83
CA VAL A 27 35.74 -15.17 -24.76
C VAL A 27 34.65 -14.33 -25.41
N GLY A 28 33.60 -15.01 -25.88
CA GLY A 28 32.37 -14.33 -26.27
C GLY A 28 31.80 -13.56 -25.06
N PRO A 29 31.02 -12.48 -25.26
CA PRO A 29 30.34 -11.82 -24.16
C PRO A 29 29.50 -12.88 -23.43
N SER A 30 29.86 -13.14 -22.17
CA SER A 30 29.19 -14.13 -21.30
C SER A 30 27.79 -13.63 -20.94
N ASN A 31 26.89 -13.58 -21.92
CA ASN A 31 25.47 -13.32 -21.75
C ASN A 31 24.72 -14.55 -21.22
N SER A 32 25.43 -15.59 -20.74
CA SER A 32 24.86 -16.84 -20.23
C SER A 32 23.83 -16.61 -19.11
N LYS A 33 24.00 -15.54 -18.32
CA LYS A 33 23.06 -15.18 -17.25
C LYS A 33 21.73 -14.60 -17.78
N GLN A 34 21.69 -14.00 -18.97
CA GLN A 34 20.47 -13.37 -19.49
C GLN A 34 19.37 -14.38 -19.83
N GLN A 35 19.73 -15.65 -20.01
CA GLN A 35 18.79 -16.73 -20.26
C GLN A 35 18.17 -17.30 -18.97
N GLN A 36 18.77 -17.02 -17.80
CA GLN A 36 18.36 -17.60 -16.52
C GLN A 36 17.75 -16.53 -15.61
N PHE A 37 16.73 -16.91 -14.84
CA PHE A 37 16.23 -16.08 -13.75
C PHE A 37 17.18 -16.13 -12.56
N ALA A 38 17.21 -15.06 -11.77
CA ALA A 38 18.01 -15.05 -10.55
C ALA A 38 17.44 -16.06 -9.54
N PRO A 39 18.28 -16.64 -8.67
CA PRO A 39 17.80 -17.35 -7.50
C PRO A 39 16.90 -16.48 -6.62
N LEU A 40 15.95 -17.11 -5.90
CA LEU A 40 14.94 -16.40 -5.11
C LEU A 40 15.55 -15.52 -4.00
N ASP A 41 16.61 -15.99 -3.35
CA ASP A 41 17.37 -15.23 -2.34
C ASP A 41 17.93 -13.92 -2.92
N VAL A 42 18.48 -13.97 -4.14
CA VAL A 42 18.97 -12.78 -4.85
C VAL A 42 17.84 -11.83 -5.19
N LEU A 43 16.67 -12.35 -5.59
CA LEU A 43 15.46 -11.54 -5.83
C LEU A 43 15.00 -10.82 -4.57
N VAL A 44 14.89 -11.54 -3.46
CA VAL A 44 14.46 -11.00 -2.16
C VAL A 44 15.45 -9.95 -1.67
N GLN A 45 16.75 -10.24 -1.75
CA GLN A 45 17.79 -9.28 -1.35
C GLN A 45 17.75 -8.02 -2.22
N ALA A 46 17.52 -8.17 -3.53
CA ALA A 46 17.36 -7.03 -4.42
C ALA A 46 16.13 -6.18 -4.06
N HIS A 47 15.00 -6.79 -3.71
CA HIS A 47 13.83 -6.05 -3.22
C HIS A 47 14.17 -5.26 -1.94
N LEU A 48 14.75 -5.92 -0.94
CA LEU A 48 15.12 -5.29 0.33
C LEU A 48 16.07 -4.11 0.12
N ASN A 49 17.13 -4.30 -0.66
CA ASN A 49 18.11 -3.24 -0.95
C ASN A 49 17.50 -2.02 -1.65
N VAL A 50 16.52 -2.23 -2.52
CA VAL A 50 15.82 -1.13 -3.20
C VAL A 50 14.88 -0.40 -2.25
N CYS A 51 14.18 -1.12 -1.37
CA CYS A 51 13.28 -0.55 -0.38
C CYS A 51 14.02 0.20 0.75
N ASP A 52 15.14 -0.32 1.22
CA ASP A 52 15.87 0.26 2.34
C ASP A 52 16.83 1.38 1.92
N ASN A 53 17.61 1.17 0.85
CA ASN A 53 18.75 2.04 0.51
C ASN A 53 18.66 2.70 -0.87
N GLN A 54 17.55 2.56 -1.61
CA GLN A 54 17.35 3.07 -2.98
C GLN A 54 18.51 2.76 -3.96
N SER A 55 19.29 1.72 -3.68
CA SER A 55 20.47 1.35 -4.47
C SER A 55 20.06 0.53 -5.70
N ARG A 56 20.86 0.59 -6.78
CA ARG A 56 20.58 -0.18 -8.01
C ARG A 56 20.74 -1.68 -7.75
N SER A 57 19.76 -2.44 -8.24
CA SER A 57 19.54 -3.86 -7.99
C SER A 57 20.68 -4.80 -8.43
N ALA A 58 20.96 -5.81 -7.60
CA ALA A 58 21.87 -6.94 -7.84
C ALA A 58 21.40 -7.90 -8.96
N LEU A 59 20.27 -7.62 -9.62
CA LEU A 59 19.68 -8.47 -10.66
C LEU A 59 20.30 -8.25 -12.05
N THR A 60 21.28 -7.35 -12.20
CA THR A 60 21.92 -7.07 -13.49
C THR A 60 22.46 -8.34 -14.12
N GLY A 61 22.06 -8.60 -15.36
CA GLY A 61 22.48 -9.78 -16.12
C GLY A 61 21.52 -10.97 -16.05
N TYR A 62 20.51 -10.97 -15.19
CA TYR A 62 19.47 -12.01 -15.17
C TYR A 62 18.29 -11.68 -16.07
N ARG A 63 17.54 -12.72 -16.48
CA ARG A 63 16.28 -12.56 -17.21
C ARG A 63 15.26 -11.77 -16.37
N GLY A 64 14.50 -10.89 -17.03
CA GLY A 64 13.45 -10.09 -16.38
C GLY A 64 13.96 -8.97 -15.45
N HIS A 65 15.27 -8.79 -15.29
CA HIS A 65 15.84 -7.84 -14.33
C HIS A 65 15.38 -6.38 -14.52
N GLN A 66 15.19 -5.92 -15.76
CA GLN A 66 14.71 -4.56 -16.03
C GLN A 66 13.30 -4.35 -15.49
N LYS A 67 12.39 -5.30 -15.73
CA LYS A 67 11.01 -5.25 -15.24
C LYS A 67 10.96 -5.32 -13.72
N LEU A 68 11.74 -6.21 -13.11
CA LEU A 68 11.84 -6.35 -11.66
C LEU A 68 12.40 -5.09 -11.00
N ASN A 69 13.47 -4.52 -11.56
CA ASN A 69 14.08 -3.32 -11.01
C ASN A 69 13.13 -2.12 -11.12
N ALA A 70 12.44 -1.95 -12.26
CA ALA A 70 11.41 -0.93 -12.40
C ALA A 70 10.25 -1.14 -11.42
N PHE A 71 9.78 -2.37 -11.28
CA PHE A 71 8.75 -2.74 -10.32
C PHE A 71 9.17 -2.39 -8.89
N PHE A 72 10.34 -2.84 -8.41
CA PHE A 72 10.78 -2.58 -7.04
C PHE A 72 10.95 -1.08 -6.76
N GLN A 73 11.50 -0.31 -7.71
CA GLN A 73 11.66 1.13 -7.53
C GLN A 73 10.31 1.85 -7.34
N VAL A 74 9.30 1.47 -8.10
CA VAL A 74 7.96 2.06 -7.98
C VAL A 74 7.25 1.52 -6.73
N PHE A 75 7.27 0.20 -6.53
CA PHE A 75 6.60 -0.48 -5.43
C PHE A 75 7.07 0.01 -4.04
N CYS A 76 8.39 0.16 -3.85
CA CYS A 76 8.98 0.60 -2.58
C CYS A 76 8.71 2.08 -2.27
N LYS A 77 8.53 2.92 -3.29
CA LYS A 77 8.23 4.36 -3.12
C LYS A 77 6.74 4.65 -2.96
N GLU A 78 5.89 3.74 -3.41
CA GLU A 78 4.44 3.89 -3.37
C GLU A 78 3.89 3.79 -1.93
N ARG A 79 3.08 4.76 -1.53
CA ARG A 79 2.47 4.80 -0.18
C ARG A 79 1.08 4.16 -0.14
N SER A 80 0.40 4.15 -1.29
CA SER A 80 -0.93 3.58 -1.45
C SER A 80 -0.84 2.06 -1.57
N THR A 81 -1.33 1.36 -0.55
CA THR A 81 -1.43 -0.11 -0.59
C THR A 81 -2.34 -0.61 -1.73
N THR A 82 -3.30 0.21 -2.16
CA THR A 82 -4.14 -0.09 -3.33
C THR A 82 -3.32 -0.10 -4.61
N THR A 83 -2.45 0.90 -4.78
CA THR A 83 -1.58 0.98 -5.96
C THR A 83 -0.51 -0.12 -5.92
N GLN A 84 0.08 -0.39 -4.75
CA GLN A 84 1.02 -1.49 -4.56
C GLN A 84 0.42 -2.84 -4.98
N LEU A 85 -0.82 -3.16 -4.58
CA LEU A 85 -1.50 -4.38 -5.02
C LEU A 85 -1.69 -4.45 -6.54
N ARG A 86 -2.04 -3.31 -7.16
CA ARG A 86 -2.17 -3.22 -8.63
C ARG A 86 -0.83 -3.48 -9.32
N LEU A 87 0.26 -2.91 -8.80
CA LEU A 87 1.60 -3.12 -9.35
C LEU A 87 2.01 -4.59 -9.28
N ILE A 88 1.69 -5.30 -8.20
CA ILE A 88 1.98 -6.74 -8.08
C ILE A 88 1.18 -7.54 -9.13
N ALA A 89 -0.11 -7.23 -9.30
CA ALA A 89 -0.95 -7.88 -10.29
C ALA A 89 -0.47 -7.62 -11.74
N GLN A 90 0.02 -6.40 -12.01
CA GLN A 90 0.64 -6.09 -13.29
C GLN A 90 1.94 -6.86 -13.49
N LEU A 91 2.79 -6.96 -12.47
CA LEU A 91 4.05 -7.71 -12.54
C LEU A 91 3.79 -9.17 -12.95
N HIS A 92 2.79 -9.83 -12.35
CA HIS A 92 2.40 -11.20 -12.71
C HIS A 92 2.13 -11.40 -14.20
N GLN A 93 1.60 -10.39 -14.90
CA GLN A 93 1.18 -10.49 -16.30
C GLN A 93 2.29 -10.11 -17.30
N GLN A 94 3.41 -9.58 -16.83
CA GLN A 94 4.44 -9.00 -17.71
C GLN A 94 5.38 -10.04 -18.32
N GLU A 95 5.54 -11.22 -17.72
CA GLU A 95 6.48 -12.25 -18.17
C GLU A 95 6.10 -13.63 -17.65
N ASP A 96 6.61 -14.69 -18.29
CA ASP A 96 6.52 -16.06 -17.80
C ASP A 96 7.51 -16.28 -16.64
N TRP A 97 7.09 -15.86 -15.46
CA TRP A 97 7.89 -15.96 -14.24
C TRP A 97 8.04 -17.41 -13.77
N PRO A 98 9.19 -17.79 -13.18
CA PRO A 98 9.34 -19.07 -12.50
C PRO A 98 8.34 -19.21 -11.35
N GLN A 99 8.01 -20.46 -10.99
CA GLN A 99 7.06 -20.75 -9.91
C GLN A 99 7.47 -20.10 -8.57
N ASP A 100 8.76 -20.10 -8.25
CA ASP A 100 9.26 -19.49 -7.01
C ASP A 100 9.01 -17.98 -6.95
N TYR A 101 9.09 -17.31 -8.10
CA TYR A 101 8.78 -15.88 -8.22
C TYR A 101 7.29 -15.63 -8.06
N LEU A 102 6.45 -16.47 -8.67
CA LEU A 102 5.00 -16.38 -8.52
C LEU A 102 4.58 -16.58 -7.05
N ASN A 103 5.19 -17.55 -6.36
CA ASN A 103 4.96 -17.77 -4.94
C ASN A 103 5.37 -16.55 -4.11
N TYR A 104 6.52 -15.96 -4.43
CA TYR A 104 7.01 -14.74 -3.78
C TYR A 104 6.08 -13.55 -3.99
N PHE A 105 5.62 -13.32 -5.22
CA PHE A 105 4.70 -12.23 -5.52
C PHE A 105 3.33 -12.44 -4.87
N ALA A 106 2.85 -13.68 -4.77
CA ALA A 106 1.63 -14.02 -4.03
C ALA A 106 1.77 -13.70 -2.54
N LEU A 107 2.93 -14.01 -1.93
CA LEU A 107 3.24 -13.64 -0.55
C LEU A 107 3.26 -12.11 -0.39
N LEU A 108 3.92 -11.40 -1.30
CA LEU A 108 3.97 -9.94 -1.31
C LEU A 108 2.56 -9.33 -1.43
N HIS A 109 1.71 -9.90 -2.27
CA HIS A 109 0.31 -9.51 -2.41
C HIS A 109 -0.46 -9.72 -1.11
N GLN A 110 -0.35 -10.91 -0.49
CA GLN A 110 -1.02 -11.23 0.76
C GLN A 110 -0.62 -10.25 1.88
N HIS A 111 0.67 -9.99 2.05
CA HIS A 111 1.16 -9.04 3.07
C HIS A 111 0.66 -7.61 2.80
N THR A 112 0.68 -7.18 1.54
CA THR A 112 0.19 -5.83 1.16
C THR A 112 -1.32 -5.70 1.39
N ALA A 113 -2.09 -6.74 1.07
CA ALA A 113 -3.54 -6.77 1.29
C ALA A 113 -3.87 -6.74 2.79
N LYS A 114 -3.14 -7.51 3.59
CA LYS A 114 -3.28 -7.50 5.05
C LYS A 114 -2.93 -6.13 5.64
N LEU A 115 -1.84 -5.50 5.18
CA LEU A 115 -1.47 -4.15 5.59
C LEU A 115 -2.56 -3.13 5.23
N ARG A 116 -3.17 -3.25 4.04
CA ARG A 116 -4.31 -2.41 3.64
C ARG A 116 -5.47 -2.55 4.63
N GLN A 117 -5.83 -3.78 4.99
CA GLN A 117 -6.90 -4.04 5.95
C GLN A 117 -6.59 -3.39 7.30
N TYR A 118 -5.36 -3.51 7.79
CA TYR A 118 -4.95 -2.83 9.03
C TYR A 118 -5.03 -1.31 8.93
N LYS A 119 -4.61 -0.71 7.80
CA LYS A 119 -4.73 0.75 7.59
C LYS A 119 -6.21 1.21 7.63
N LEU A 120 -7.11 0.46 7.00
CA LEU A 120 -8.55 0.76 7.01
C LEU A 120 -9.16 0.61 8.40
N ASN A 121 -8.82 -0.47 9.12
CA ASN A 121 -9.28 -0.68 10.49
C ASN A 121 -8.80 0.42 11.43
N ASN A 122 -7.53 0.82 11.34
CA ASN A 122 -7.00 1.93 12.12
C ASN A 122 -7.71 3.25 11.83
N LEU A 123 -8.04 3.53 10.56
CA LEU A 123 -8.83 4.71 10.20
C LEU A 123 -10.24 4.67 10.80
N ALA A 124 -10.90 3.52 10.75
CA ALA A 124 -12.23 3.35 11.35
C ALA A 124 -12.19 3.52 12.88
N LEU A 125 -11.22 2.90 13.55
CA LEU A 125 -11.00 3.05 14.98
C LEU A 125 -10.75 4.51 15.37
N LYS A 126 -9.88 5.22 14.63
CA LYS A 126 -9.62 6.64 14.89
C LYS A 126 -10.88 7.50 14.77
N LYS A 127 -11.73 7.23 13.77
CA LYS A 127 -13.03 7.92 13.63
C LYS A 127 -13.96 7.63 14.80
N GLN A 128 -14.04 6.36 15.21
CA GLN A 128 -14.85 5.95 16.37
C GLN A 128 -14.38 6.62 17.66
N THR A 129 -13.07 6.62 17.92
CA THR A 129 -12.49 7.30 19.09
C THR A 129 -12.80 8.79 19.08
N SER A 130 -12.66 9.46 17.93
CA SER A 130 -13.01 10.88 17.80
C SER A 130 -14.49 11.15 18.08
N ALA A 131 -15.39 10.29 17.58
CA ALA A 131 -16.82 10.42 17.82
C ALA A 131 -17.19 10.18 19.30
N GLN A 132 -16.55 9.21 19.95
CA GLN A 132 -16.74 8.96 21.38
C GLN A 132 -16.24 10.11 22.23
N GLN A 133 -15.09 10.70 21.88
CA GLN A 133 -14.55 11.85 22.59
C GLN A 133 -15.47 13.07 22.48
N GLN A 134 -16.06 13.30 21.30
CA GLN A 134 -17.06 14.35 21.12
C GLN A 134 -18.33 14.08 21.95
N ALA A 135 -18.86 12.85 21.93
CA ALA A 135 -20.04 12.49 22.73
C ALA A 135 -19.79 12.64 24.24
N LEU A 136 -18.57 12.35 24.71
CA LEU A 136 -18.18 12.55 26.10
C LEU A 136 -18.18 14.04 26.46
N GLN A 137 -17.61 14.89 25.60
CA GLN A 137 -17.61 16.33 25.82
C GLN A 137 -19.04 16.91 25.83
N ASP A 138 -19.92 16.45 24.95
CA ASP A 138 -21.33 16.86 24.93
C ASP A 138 -22.06 16.43 26.22
N ALA A 139 -21.77 15.23 26.72
CA ALA A 139 -22.32 14.74 27.98
C ALA A 139 -21.81 15.52 29.20
N GLU A 140 -20.53 15.92 29.21
CA GLU A 140 -19.96 16.78 30.26
C GLU A 140 -20.66 18.14 30.30
N LEU A 141 -20.84 18.78 29.15
CA LEU A 141 -21.57 20.06 29.04
C LEU A 141 -23.03 19.92 29.50
N ALA A 142 -23.71 18.84 29.10
CA ALA A 142 -25.08 18.57 29.54
C ALA A 142 -25.15 18.38 31.06
N LEU A 143 -24.17 17.69 31.66
CA LEU A 143 -24.08 17.48 33.09
C LEU A 143 -23.81 18.77 33.85
N GLU A 144 -22.93 19.64 33.36
CA GLU A 144 -22.71 20.97 33.92
C GLU A 144 -23.99 21.81 33.89
N HIS A 145 -24.70 21.81 32.77
CA HIS A 145 -25.96 22.53 32.63
C HIS A 145 -27.04 21.98 33.58
N LEU A 146 -27.12 20.66 33.76
CA LEU A 146 -28.03 20.04 34.75
C LEU A 146 -27.66 20.43 36.18
N LYS A 147 -26.37 20.49 36.53
CA LYS A 147 -25.92 20.98 37.84
C LYS A 147 -26.33 22.43 38.07
N GLN A 148 -26.18 23.30 37.05
CA GLN A 148 -26.62 24.69 37.13
C GLN A 148 -28.13 24.80 37.36
N LYS A 149 -28.93 24.03 36.61
CA LYS A 149 -30.39 23.98 36.80
C LYS A 149 -30.77 23.48 38.18
N LEU A 150 -30.08 22.45 38.70
CA LEU A 150 -30.32 21.94 40.05
C LEU A 150 -30.04 23.03 41.10
N ALA A 151 -28.89 23.71 41.00
CA ALA A 151 -28.55 24.81 41.90
C ALA A 151 -29.58 25.96 41.86
N GLN A 152 -30.10 26.30 40.68
CA GLN A 152 -31.17 27.29 40.53
C GLN A 152 -32.47 26.85 41.22
N ILE A 153 -32.86 25.58 41.06
CA ILE A 153 -34.05 25.02 41.72
C ILE A 153 -33.89 25.06 43.24
N GLU A 154 -32.71 24.69 43.75
CA GLU A 154 -32.42 24.75 45.20
C GLU A 154 -32.48 26.19 45.74
N GLN A 155 -31.91 27.16 45.01
CA GLN A 155 -32.02 28.57 45.37
C GLN A 155 -33.47 29.07 45.37
N GLN A 156 -34.28 28.68 44.38
CA GLN A 156 -35.70 29.03 44.33
C GLN A 156 -36.46 28.44 45.54
N ARG A 157 -36.16 27.20 45.92
CA ARG A 157 -36.78 26.59 47.12
C ARG A 157 -36.40 27.32 48.40
N LEU A 158 -35.16 27.76 48.54
CA LEU A 158 -34.69 28.52 49.69
C LEU A 158 -35.26 29.95 49.73
N ALA A 159 -35.48 30.55 48.55
CA ALA A 159 -35.97 31.91 48.41
C ALA A 159 -37.51 32.02 48.48
N SER A 160 -38.27 30.92 48.32
CA SER A 160 -39.70 30.87 48.59
C SER A 160 -39.95 30.66 50.09
N PRO A 161 -40.29 31.69 50.87
CA PRO A 161 -40.78 31.49 52.22
C PRO A 161 -42.16 30.82 52.09
N ALA A 162 -42.46 29.88 52.98
CA ALA A 162 -43.71 29.17 53.05
C ALA A 162 -44.94 30.09 52.84
N THR A 163 -45.53 30.08 51.64
CA THR A 163 -46.90 30.52 51.40
C THR A 163 -47.86 29.40 51.84
N LEU A 164 -47.78 29.02 53.11
CA LEU A 164 -48.65 28.02 53.75
C LEU A 164 -49.34 28.54 55.01
N ASN A 165 -49.42 29.86 55.21
CA ASN A 165 -50.23 30.45 56.29
C ASN A 165 -50.83 31.78 55.84
N ASN A 166 -51.89 31.78 55.00
CA ASN A 166 -52.84 32.90 54.95
C ASN A 166 -54.17 32.65 54.21
N GLU A 167 -54.69 31.42 54.19
CA GLU A 167 -56.04 31.14 53.65
C GLU A 167 -56.90 30.31 54.63
N ASN A 168 -56.85 30.61 55.93
CA ASN A 168 -57.74 29.95 56.89
C ASN A 168 -58.26 30.86 58.01
N SER A 169 -58.58 32.12 57.70
CA SER A 169 -59.25 33.01 58.66
C SER A 169 -60.20 34.01 57.99
N MET A 170 -61.18 33.54 57.22
CA MET A 170 -62.40 34.30 56.94
C MET A 170 -63.58 33.36 56.64
N LEU A 171 -64.02 32.60 57.64
CA LEU A 171 -65.41 32.14 57.72
C LEU A 171 -65.97 32.61 59.05
N GLY A 172 -66.33 33.88 59.08
CA GLY A 172 -67.14 34.47 60.14
C GLY A 172 -68.54 33.87 60.10
N VAL A 173 -68.87 33.13 61.15
CA VAL A 173 -70.21 32.62 61.44
C VAL A 173 -71.09 33.78 61.94
N LYS A 174 -72.29 33.91 61.35
CA LYS A 174 -73.52 34.49 61.95
C LYS A 174 -74.72 33.78 61.32
N PRO A 175 -75.80 33.50 62.07
CA PRO A 175 -76.58 34.48 62.84
C PRO A 175 -76.35 34.44 64.36
#